data_AF-A0A517SIL4-F1
#
_entry.id   AF-A0A517SIL4-F1
#
_cell.length_a   1.000
_cell.length_b   1.000
_cell.length_c   1.000
_cell.angle_alpha   90.00
_cell.angle_beta   90.00
_cell.angle_gamma   90.00
#
_symmetry.space_group_name_H-M   'P 1'
#
loop_
_entity.id
_entity.type
_entity.pdbx_description
1 polymer ?
#
loop_
_entity_poly.entity_id
_entity_poly.type
_entity_poly.pdbx_seq_one_letter_code
_entity_poly.pdbx_strand_id
1 'polypeptide(L)'
;MPVNVLVRYGRIPEVAKVVADDRRERGEQVVVRTHRGLELATVLETLKPSPGASQVESDFVVVREATPQDQFEFTGLATRAGDEFDAWNQRICDWKLDLQLIDLEWTLDREKLILYVLNDRGPECTRLAIQAAAEGLGIVEVQPVSATGLVAKESGGGGCGTCGCGH
;
A
#
# COMPACT_ATOMS: atom_id res chain seq x y z
N MET A 1 -5.04 24.38 -10.93
CA MET A 1 -6.37 23.74 -10.75
C MET A 1 -6.07 22.28 -10.52
N PRO A 2 -6.64 21.65 -9.48
CA PRO A 2 -6.29 20.28 -9.14
C PRO A 2 -6.58 19.34 -10.32
N VAL A 3 -5.64 18.43 -10.57
CA VAL A 3 -5.71 17.44 -11.64
C VAL A 3 -5.62 16.03 -11.06
N ASN A 4 -6.23 15.07 -11.76
CA ASN A 4 -6.05 13.67 -11.42
C ASN A 4 -4.80 13.12 -12.11
N VAL A 5 -3.96 12.43 -11.36
CA VAL A 5 -2.73 11.81 -11.83
C VAL A 5 -2.78 10.32 -11.51
N LEU A 6 -2.46 9.47 -12.47
CA LEU A 6 -2.19 8.06 -12.23
C LEU A 6 -0.75 7.91 -11.78
N VAL A 7 -0.56 7.25 -10.64
CA VAL A 7 0.75 6.97 -10.07
C VAL A 7 0.89 5.49 -9.77
N ARG A 8 2.13 5.00 -9.82
CA ARG A 8 2.52 3.67 -9.36
C ARG A 8 3.37 3.80 -8.11
N TYR A 9 3.04 3.06 -7.05
CA TYR A 9 3.76 3.07 -5.78
C TYR A 9 3.81 1.67 -5.16
N GLY A 10 4.57 1.53 -4.07
CA GLY A 10 4.70 0.28 -3.32
C GLY A 10 5.69 -0.72 -3.94
N ARG A 11 6.20 -1.60 -3.08
CA ARG A 11 7.12 -2.68 -3.43
C ARG A 11 6.45 -3.74 -4.30
N ILE A 12 5.23 -4.15 -3.92
CA ILE A 12 4.29 -4.81 -4.82
C ILE A 12 3.48 -3.71 -5.49
N PRO A 13 3.69 -3.43 -6.79
CA PRO A 13 3.20 -2.19 -7.38
C PRO A 13 1.68 -2.10 -7.40
N GLU A 14 1.15 -1.01 -6.85
CA GLU A 14 -0.23 -0.59 -7.01
C GLU A 14 -0.30 0.61 -7.96
N VAL A 15 -1.42 0.72 -8.70
CA VAL A 15 -1.74 1.91 -9.48
C VAL A 15 -2.94 2.58 -8.85
N ALA A 16 -2.78 3.86 -8.49
CA ALA A 16 -3.88 4.65 -7.97
C ALA A 16 -4.02 5.99 -8.70
N LYS A 17 -5.25 6.49 -8.69
CA LYS A 17 -5.56 7.87 -9.07
C LYS A 17 -5.36 8.75 -7.84
N VAL A 18 -4.48 9.74 -7.92
CA VAL A 18 -4.22 10.73 -6.87
C VAL A 18 -4.56 12.13 -7.36
N VAL A 19 -4.88 13.02 -6.44
CA VAL A 19 -5.11 14.45 -6.74
C VAL A 19 -3.78 15.21 -6.59
N ALA A 20 -3.43 16.04 -7.58
CA ALA A 20 -2.27 16.93 -7.54
C ALA A 20 -2.70 18.37 -7.83
N ASP A 21 -2.01 19.35 -7.24
CA ASP A 21 -2.33 20.78 -7.45
C ASP A 21 -2.12 21.24 -8.90
N ASP A 22 -1.08 20.67 -9.53
CA ASP A 22 -0.64 20.99 -10.88
C ASP A 22 -0.36 19.71 -11.69
N ARG A 23 -0.27 19.90 -13.02
CA ARG A 23 0.08 18.83 -13.96
C ARG A 23 1.44 18.25 -13.63
N ARG A 24 1.54 16.92 -13.71
CA ARG A 24 2.75 16.13 -13.47
C ARG A 24 3.23 15.44 -14.74
N GLU A 25 4.52 15.28 -14.88
CA GLU A 25 5.12 14.64 -16.05
C GLU A 25 5.28 13.13 -15.84
N ARG A 26 5.10 12.35 -16.92
CA ARG A 26 5.29 10.91 -16.86
C ARG A 26 6.74 10.59 -16.50
N GLY A 27 6.92 9.74 -15.51
CA GLY A 27 8.24 9.36 -14.98
C GLY A 27 8.71 10.22 -13.81
N GLU A 28 8.03 11.34 -13.51
CA GLU A 28 8.32 12.14 -12.33
C GLU A 28 8.15 11.31 -11.06
N GLN A 29 9.06 11.47 -10.10
CA GLN A 29 8.92 10.88 -8.77
C GLN A 29 8.29 11.88 -7.82
N VAL A 30 7.23 11.45 -7.15
CA VAL A 30 6.43 12.29 -6.25
C VAL A 30 6.21 11.55 -4.93
N VAL A 31 6.11 12.31 -3.85
CA VAL A 31 5.65 11.79 -2.57
C VAL A 31 4.14 11.88 -2.54
N VAL A 32 3.47 10.75 -2.32
CA VAL A 32 2.01 10.64 -2.25
C VAL A 32 1.58 10.19 -0.87
N ARG A 33 0.41 10.64 -0.44
CA ARG A 33 -0.29 10.07 0.72
C ARG A 33 -1.33 9.10 0.22
N THR A 34 -1.27 7.85 0.66
CA THR A 34 -2.21 6.79 0.31
C THR A 34 -2.88 6.21 1.56
N HIS A 35 -3.68 5.16 1.40
CA HIS A 35 -4.22 4.38 2.52
C HIS A 35 -3.12 3.72 3.38
N ARG A 36 -1.92 3.55 2.84
CA ARG A 36 -0.78 2.92 3.54
C ARG A 36 -0.01 3.90 4.40
N GLY A 37 0.11 5.16 3.95
CA GLY A 37 0.93 6.19 4.57
C GLY A 37 1.54 7.10 3.51
N LEU A 38 2.65 7.75 3.84
CA LEU A 38 3.48 8.45 2.85
C LEU A 38 4.32 7.44 2.06
N GLU A 39 4.28 7.54 0.74
CA GLU A 39 4.95 6.61 -0.18
C GLU A 39 5.66 7.39 -1.29
N LEU A 40 6.76 6.82 -1.80
CA LEU A 40 7.39 7.29 -3.03
C LEU A 40 6.67 6.66 -4.23
N ALA A 41 6.21 7.50 -5.16
CA ALA A 41 5.47 7.05 -6.33
C ALA A 41 6.07 7.59 -7.62
N THR A 42 5.86 6.86 -8.71
CA THR A 42 6.20 7.28 -10.08
C THR A 42 4.95 7.67 -10.83
N VAL A 43 4.95 8.86 -11.43
CA VAL A 43 3.84 9.34 -12.26
C VAL A 43 3.75 8.54 -13.55
N LEU A 44 2.58 7.98 -13.82
CA LEU A 44 2.27 7.25 -15.05
C LEU A 44 1.63 8.16 -16.09
N GLU A 45 0.64 8.96 -15.68
CA GLU A 45 -0.11 9.83 -16.58
C GLU A 45 -0.87 10.92 -15.82
N THR A 46 -0.87 12.17 -16.32
CA THR A 46 -1.84 13.19 -15.86
C THR A 46 -3.10 13.12 -16.72
N LEU A 47 -4.22 12.80 -16.08
CA LEU A 47 -5.52 12.65 -16.73
C LEU A 47 -6.09 14.01 -17.14
N LYS A 48 -6.71 14.05 -18.32
CA LYS A 48 -7.46 15.23 -18.75
C LYS A 48 -8.74 15.35 -17.94
N PRO A 49 -9.17 16.58 -17.57
CA PRO A 49 -10.47 16.79 -16.98
C PRO A 49 -11.55 16.29 -17.96
N SER A 50 -12.33 15.28 -17.55
CA SER A 50 -13.40 14.73 -18.36
C SER A 50 -14.73 15.35 -17.96
N PRO A 51 -15.47 16.01 -18.88
CA PRO A 51 -16.82 16.47 -18.59
C PRO A 51 -17.71 15.26 -18.30
N GLY A 52 -18.33 15.23 -17.11
CA GLY A 52 -19.25 14.15 -16.69
C GLY A 52 -18.63 13.01 -15.88
N ALA A 53 -17.30 12.97 -15.71
CA ALA A 53 -16.71 12.10 -14.70
C ALA A 53 -16.99 12.73 -13.34
N SER A 54 -17.79 12.06 -12.49
CA SER A 54 -17.88 12.46 -11.09
C SER A 54 -16.45 12.46 -10.55
N GLN A 55 -16.02 13.60 -10.02
CA GLN A 55 -14.72 13.74 -9.38
C GLN A 55 -14.81 12.86 -8.14
N VAL A 56 -14.57 11.56 -8.29
CA VAL A 56 -14.40 10.67 -7.15
C VAL A 56 -13.19 11.24 -6.43
N GLU A 57 -13.47 11.96 -5.35
CA GLU A 57 -12.51 12.47 -4.39
C GLU A 57 -11.74 11.24 -3.96
N SER A 58 -10.52 11.10 -4.49
CA SER A 58 -9.58 10.16 -3.93
C SER A 58 -9.01 10.83 -2.69
N ASP A 59 -9.05 10.13 -1.56
CA ASP A 59 -8.34 10.57 -0.36
C ASP A 59 -6.81 10.61 -0.57
N PHE A 60 -6.33 10.13 -1.74
CA PHE A 60 -4.92 10.09 -2.07
C PHE A 60 -4.50 11.34 -2.80
N VAL A 61 -3.40 11.94 -2.32
CA VAL A 61 -2.93 13.23 -2.80
C VAL A 61 -1.43 13.18 -3.07
N VAL A 62 -0.98 13.91 -4.09
CA VAL A 62 0.43 14.27 -4.24
C VAL A 62 0.74 15.32 -3.17
N VAL A 63 1.69 15.01 -2.29
CA VAL A 63 2.10 15.91 -1.23
C VAL A 63 3.16 16.88 -1.73
N ARG A 64 4.12 16.37 -2.52
CA ARG A 64 5.23 17.16 -3.09
C ARG A 64 6.01 16.36 -4.12
N GLU A 65 6.88 17.04 -4.87
CA GLU A 65 7.93 16.41 -5.67
C GLU A 65 8.91 15.66 -4.76
N ALA A 66 9.41 14.51 -5.23
CA ALA A 66 10.40 13.73 -4.50
C ALA A 66 11.77 14.40 -4.58
N THR A 67 12.32 14.74 -3.43
CA THR A 67 13.67 15.28 -3.31
C THR A 67 14.72 14.16 -3.40
N PRO A 68 15.99 14.48 -3.69
CA PRO A 68 17.07 13.48 -3.64
C PRO A 68 17.17 12.79 -2.28
N GLN A 69 16.81 13.48 -1.19
CA GLN A 69 16.78 12.92 0.15
C GLN A 69 15.70 11.83 0.28
N ASP A 70 14.50 12.02 -0.29
CA ASP A 70 13.44 11.01 -0.25
C ASP A 70 13.84 9.75 -1.01
N GLN A 71 14.51 9.91 -2.15
CA GLN A 71 14.99 8.79 -2.96
C GLN A 71 16.08 8.00 -2.22
N PHE A 72 16.97 8.70 -1.54
CA PHE A 72 17.98 8.10 -0.69
C PHE A 72 17.34 7.35 0.49
N GLU A 73 16.37 7.96 1.17
CA GLU A 73 15.66 7.34 2.27
C GLU A 73 14.86 6.11 1.83
N PHE A 74 14.15 6.19 0.71
CA PHE A 74 13.43 5.05 0.13
C PHE A 74 14.37 3.88 -0.16
N THR A 75 15.56 4.15 -0.70
CA THR A 75 16.58 3.13 -0.94
C THR A 75 17.07 2.52 0.38
N GLY A 76 17.31 3.35 1.40
CA GLY A 76 17.70 2.87 2.74
C GLY A 76 16.62 2.03 3.42
N LEU A 77 15.34 2.37 3.25
CA LEU A 77 14.20 1.61 3.75
C LEU A 77 14.08 0.25 3.06
N ALA A 78 14.33 0.19 1.74
CA ALA A 78 14.35 -1.07 1.01
C ALA A 78 15.49 -1.98 1.47
N THR A 79 16.68 -1.44 1.74
CA THR A 79 17.81 -2.22 2.30
C THR A 79 17.45 -2.75 3.69
N ARG A 80 16.96 -1.87 4.57
CA ARG A 80 16.53 -2.25 5.93
C ARG A 80 15.45 -3.35 5.88
N ALA A 81 14.49 -3.23 4.96
CA ALA A 81 13.46 -4.23 4.78
C ALA A 81 14.07 -5.60 4.41
N GLY A 82 15.06 -5.61 3.51
CA GLY A 82 15.81 -6.83 3.18
C GLY A 82 16.51 -7.44 4.39
N ASP A 83 17.16 -6.61 5.22
CA ASP A 83 17.88 -7.08 6.43
C ASP A 83 16.92 -7.64 7.51
N GLU A 84 15.68 -7.14 7.57
CA GLU A 84 14.65 -7.58 8.52
C GLU A 84 13.90 -8.85 8.04
N PHE A 85 14.04 -9.24 6.78
CA PHE A 85 13.26 -10.31 6.15
C PHE A 85 13.38 -11.66 6.87
N ASP A 86 14.60 -12.14 7.07
CA ASP A 86 14.83 -13.44 7.71
C ASP A 86 14.32 -13.45 9.15
N ALA A 87 14.45 -12.33 9.85
CA ALA A 87 13.96 -12.18 11.21
C ALA A 87 12.43 -12.22 11.27
N TRP A 88 11.72 -11.66 10.29
CA TRP A 88 10.27 -11.78 10.17
C TRP A 88 9.83 -13.20 9.81
N ASN A 89 10.55 -13.84 8.92
CA ASN A 89 10.28 -15.23 8.54
C ASN A 89 10.44 -16.17 9.75
N GLN A 90 11.49 -15.99 10.56
CA GLN A 90 11.68 -16.75 11.79
C GLN A 90 10.53 -16.55 12.79
N ARG A 91 10.06 -15.32 12.97
CA ARG A 91 8.90 -15.02 13.85
C ARG A 91 7.64 -15.73 13.40
N ILE A 92 7.36 -15.76 12.10
CA ILE A 92 6.22 -16.48 11.53
C ILE A 92 6.29 -17.97 11.88
N CYS A 93 7.47 -18.58 11.78
CA CYS A 93 7.70 -19.97 12.19
C CYS A 93 7.52 -20.16 13.71
N ASP A 94 8.13 -19.31 14.52
CA ASP A 94 8.10 -19.42 15.99
C ASP A 94 6.68 -19.26 16.56
N TRP A 95 5.89 -18.36 15.96
CA TRP A 95 4.48 -18.15 16.31
C TRP A 95 3.53 -19.17 15.70
N LYS A 96 4.06 -20.16 14.96
CA LYS A 96 3.28 -21.23 14.31
C LYS A 96 2.12 -20.68 13.49
N LEU A 97 2.45 -19.69 12.65
CA LEU A 97 1.51 -19.08 11.72
C LEU A 97 1.61 -19.80 10.38
N ASP A 98 0.46 -20.14 9.81
CA ASP A 98 0.40 -20.75 8.47
C ASP A 98 0.39 -19.65 7.40
N LEU A 99 1.55 -18.99 7.27
CA LEU A 99 1.79 -17.87 6.36
C LEU A 99 3.15 -18.04 5.69
N GLN A 100 3.24 -17.62 4.44
CA GLN A 100 4.49 -17.48 3.73
C GLN A 100 4.77 -16.00 3.47
N LEU A 101 5.87 -15.48 4.03
CA LEU A 101 6.32 -14.11 3.75
C LEU A 101 6.88 -14.03 2.33
N ILE A 102 6.43 -13.03 1.57
CA ILE A 102 6.86 -12.74 0.20
C ILE A 102 7.89 -11.61 0.19
N ASP A 103 7.55 -10.49 0.83
CA ASP A 103 8.39 -9.30 0.91
C ASP A 103 7.92 -8.42 2.09
N LEU A 104 8.67 -7.38 2.40
CA LEU A 104 8.24 -6.35 3.34
C LEU A 104 8.65 -4.95 2.88
N GLU A 105 7.91 -3.95 3.35
CA GLU A 105 8.08 -2.57 2.95
C GLU A 105 7.81 -1.62 4.11
N TRP A 106 8.68 -0.63 4.28
CA TRP A 106 8.44 0.49 5.17
C TRP A 106 7.84 1.65 4.38
N THR A 107 6.82 2.29 4.96
CA THR A 107 6.35 3.59 4.46
C THR A 107 7.45 4.63 4.55
N LEU A 108 7.41 5.65 3.70
CA LEU A 108 8.45 6.69 3.62
C LEU A 108 8.58 7.47 4.95
N ASP A 109 7.47 7.64 5.68
CA ASP A 109 7.43 8.24 7.01
C ASP A 109 7.92 7.32 8.15
N ARG A 110 8.20 6.04 7.83
CA ARG A 110 8.66 5.01 8.78
C ARG A 110 7.67 4.69 9.89
N GLU A 111 6.42 5.11 9.74
CA GLU A 111 5.38 4.87 10.75
C GLU A 111 4.86 3.44 10.70
N LYS A 112 4.89 2.81 9.52
CA LYS A 112 4.28 1.51 9.29
C LYS A 112 5.21 0.57 8.51
N LEU A 113 5.24 -0.68 8.96
CA LEU A 113 5.81 -1.79 8.22
C LEU A 113 4.69 -2.63 7.59
N ILE A 114 4.81 -2.92 6.31
CA ILE A 114 3.87 -3.72 5.53
C ILE A 114 4.52 -5.07 5.25
N LEU A 115 3.88 -6.15 5.69
CA LEU A 115 4.30 -7.52 5.43
C LEU A 115 3.43 -8.10 4.32
N TYR A 116 4.03 -8.48 3.20
CA TYR A 116 3.35 -9.15 2.12
C TYR A 116 3.38 -10.65 2.33
N VAL A 117 2.21 -11.28 2.42
CA VAL A 117 2.10 -12.73 2.68
C VAL A 117 1.33 -13.43 1.58
N LEU A 118 1.78 -14.62 1.20
CA LEU A 118 1.05 -15.49 0.30
C LEU A 118 -0.03 -16.21 1.10
N ASN A 119 -1.25 -15.69 1.04
CA ASN A 119 -2.44 -16.37 1.56
C ASN A 119 -3.70 -15.70 1.00
N ASP A 120 -4.80 -16.43 1.02
CA ASP A 120 -6.11 -15.79 1.03
C ASP A 120 -6.30 -15.07 2.37
N ARG A 121 -7.11 -14.01 2.39
CA ARG A 121 -7.32 -13.21 3.61
C ARG A 121 -7.94 -14.10 4.69
N GLY A 122 -7.17 -14.42 5.73
CA GLY A 122 -7.54 -15.39 6.75
C GLY A 122 -7.19 -14.96 8.17
N PRO A 123 -7.60 -15.74 9.19
CA PRO A 123 -7.35 -15.45 10.61
C PRO A 123 -5.86 -15.34 10.94
N GLU A 124 -5.00 -16.00 10.17
CA GLU A 124 -3.54 -15.98 10.34
C GLU A 124 -2.95 -14.58 10.11
N CYS A 125 -3.47 -13.79 9.15
CA CYS A 125 -3.02 -12.41 8.93
C CYS A 125 -3.28 -11.54 10.16
N THR A 126 -4.48 -11.67 10.74
CA THR A 126 -4.86 -10.96 11.97
C THR A 126 -4.00 -11.42 13.15
N ARG A 127 -3.76 -12.73 13.28
CA ARG A 127 -2.86 -13.27 14.31
C ARG A 127 -1.45 -12.69 14.19
N LEU A 128 -0.89 -12.61 12.99
CA LEU A 128 0.44 -12.05 12.76
C LEU A 128 0.52 -10.59 13.24
N ALA A 129 -0.46 -9.76 12.86
CA ALA A 129 -0.52 -8.37 13.31
C ALA A 129 -0.65 -8.25 14.85
N ILE A 130 -1.45 -9.11 15.48
CA ILE A 130 -1.61 -9.14 16.94
C ILE A 130 -0.31 -9.54 17.65
N GLN A 131 0.38 -10.58 17.15
CA GLN A 131 1.65 -11.03 17.73
C GLN A 131 2.74 -9.96 17.57
N ALA A 132 2.81 -9.32 16.40
CA ALA A 132 3.73 -8.21 16.17
C ALA A 132 3.50 -7.04 17.15
N ALA A 133 2.23 -6.69 17.40
CA ALA A 133 1.88 -5.65 18.36
C ALA A 133 2.21 -6.06 19.80
N ALA A 134 1.98 -7.31 20.18
CA ALA A 134 2.29 -7.83 21.52
C ALA A 134 3.80 -7.79 21.83
N GLU A 135 4.65 -8.03 20.82
CA GLU A 135 6.11 -7.96 20.90
C GLU A 135 6.66 -6.53 20.73
N GLY A 136 5.79 -5.53 20.52
CA GLY A 136 6.20 -4.13 20.40
C GLY A 136 6.98 -3.82 19.11
N LEU A 137 6.74 -4.55 18.02
CA LEU A 137 7.45 -4.40 16.74
C LEU A 137 6.97 -3.21 15.90
N GLY A 138 6.24 -2.26 16.50
CA GLY A 138 5.67 -1.10 15.83
C GLY A 138 4.32 -1.39 15.16
N ILE A 139 3.90 -0.50 14.24
CA ILE A 139 2.65 -0.64 13.49
C ILE A 139 2.92 -1.56 12.29
N VAL A 140 2.40 -2.78 12.36
CA VAL A 140 2.57 -3.80 11.32
C VAL A 140 1.24 -4.03 10.60
N GLU A 141 1.22 -3.74 9.30
CA GLU A 141 0.11 -4.06 8.41
C GLU A 141 0.43 -5.35 7.62
N VAL A 142 -0.45 -6.34 7.70
CA VAL A 142 -0.30 -7.60 6.97
C VAL A 142 -1.17 -7.55 5.73
N GLN A 143 -0.52 -7.61 4.57
CA GLN A 143 -1.15 -7.47 3.27
C GLN A 143 -1.11 -8.80 2.50
N PRO A 144 -2.24 -9.52 2.37
CA PRO A 144 -2.29 -10.74 1.60
C PRO A 144 -2.13 -10.47 0.09
N VAL A 145 -1.44 -11.40 -0.57
CA VAL A 145 -1.20 -11.43 -2.01
C VAL A 145 -1.68 -12.78 -2.53
N SER A 146 -2.52 -12.76 -3.57
CA SER A 146 -2.98 -13.95 -4.29
C SER A 146 -2.36 -14.00 -5.69
N ALA A 147 -2.69 -15.05 -6.46
CA ALA A 147 -2.21 -15.19 -7.85
C ALA A 147 -2.61 -14.01 -8.76
N THR A 148 -3.66 -13.26 -8.42
CA THR A 148 -4.12 -12.08 -9.16
C THR A 148 -3.54 -10.75 -8.67
N GLY A 149 -2.69 -10.79 -7.63
CA GLY A 149 -2.09 -9.60 -7.01
C GLY A 149 -2.58 -9.35 -5.59
N LEU A 150 -2.55 -8.10 -5.16
CA LEU A 150 -2.92 -7.72 -3.79
C LEU A 150 -4.41 -7.96 -3.53
N VAL A 151 -4.71 -8.60 -2.40
CA VAL A 151 -6.09 -8.80 -1.96
C VAL A 151 -6.57 -7.53 -1.27
N ALA A 152 -7.53 -6.84 -1.88
CA ALA A 152 -8.07 -5.60 -1.35
C ALA A 152 -8.62 -5.79 0.07
N LYS A 153 -8.33 -4.84 0.96
CA LYS A 153 -9.00 -4.73 2.25
C LYS A 153 -10.46 -4.42 1.95
N GLU A 154 -11.38 -5.23 2.47
CA GLU A 154 -12.80 -4.86 2.45
C GLU A 154 -12.91 -3.51 3.15
N SER A 155 -13.17 -2.46 2.38
CA SER A 155 -13.61 -1.19 2.92
C SER A 155 -14.87 -1.49 3.71
N GLY A 156 -14.87 -1.22 5.01
CA GLY A 156 -16.06 -1.30 5.84
C GLY A 156 -17.14 -0.36 5.29
N GLY A 157 -17.89 -0.86 4.31
CA GLY A 157 -19.00 -0.24 3.64
C GLY A 157 -20.01 -1.34 3.46
N GLY A 158 -21.05 -1.33 4.29
CA GLY A 158 -22.17 -2.25 4.16
C GLY A 158 -22.78 -2.14 2.77
N GLY A 159 -22.42 -3.06 1.89
CA GLY A 159 -23.16 -3.40 0.69
C GLY A 159 -24.03 -4.59 1.01
N CYS A 160 -25.21 -4.32 1.57
CA CYS A 160 -26.30 -5.27 1.68
C CYS A 160 -26.50 -5.96 0.32
N GLY A 161 -26.61 -7.28 0.34
CA GLY A 161 -26.52 -8.15 -0.83
C GLY A 161 -27.50 -7.79 -1.94
N THR A 162 -27.02 -7.97 -3.17
CA THR A 162 -27.87 -8.18 -4.32
C THR A 162 -28.56 -9.54 -4.16
N CYS A 163 -29.67 -9.57 -3.42
CA CYS A 163 -30.59 -10.70 -3.39
C CYS A 163 -31.38 -10.69 -4.69
N GLY A 164 -30.79 -11.24 -5.75
CA GLY A 164 -31.52 -11.66 -6.94
C GLY A 164 -32.23 -12.98 -6.65
N CYS A 165 -33.39 -12.91 -6.00
CA CYS A 165 -34.30 -14.04 -5.82
C CYS A 165 -35.58 -13.71 -6.57
N GLY A 166 -35.86 -14.44 -7.66
CA GLY A 166 -37.12 -14.34 -8.38
C GLY A 166 -38.31 -14.82 -7.55
N HIS A 167 -39.44 -14.14 -7.72
CA HIS A 167 -40.76 -14.68 -8.07
C HIS A 167 -41.62 -13.51 -8.56
#